data_AF-A0A957WM87-F1
#
_entry.id   AF-A0A957WM87-F1
#
_cell.length_a   1.000
_cell.length_b   1.000
_cell.length_c   1.000
_cell.angle_alpha   90.00
_cell.angle_beta   90.00
_cell.angle_gamma   90.00
#
_symmetry.space_group_name_H-M   'P 1'
#
loop_
_entity.id
_entity.type
_entity.pdbx_description
1 polymer ?
#
loop_
_entity_poly.entity_id
_entity_poly.type
_entity_poly.pdbx_seq_one_letter_code
_entity_poly.pdbx_strand_id
1 'polypeptide(L)'
;MRIPTGQTTRRGYPKPQRRRLDLVALVRLNYRAWQPVIIGIEIKASQYDLLSDAKLPQYLPYCDLFFLAAPAELHTPAKERIAADLPGCGLVLIYADHIARIVQLPALVPPDHTRRAELLGELLMHQFTRNGENP
;
A
#
# COMPACT_ATOMS: atom_id res chain seq x y z
N MET A 1 7.22 -5.51 2.01
CA MET A 1 8.16 -4.78 1.14
C MET A 1 9.32 -4.20 1.94
N ARG A 2 10.51 -4.04 1.34
CA ARG A 2 11.73 -3.57 2.00
C ARG A 2 12.21 -2.31 1.31
N ILE A 3 12.07 -1.17 1.98
CA ILE A 3 12.42 0.13 1.39
C ILE A 3 13.87 0.47 1.74
N PRO A 4 14.73 0.76 0.73
CA PRO A 4 16.07 1.26 0.99
C PRO A 4 16.04 2.56 1.80
N THR A 5 16.85 2.63 2.84
CA THR A 5 16.93 3.81 3.73
C THR A 5 18.23 4.61 3.55
N GLY A 6 19.15 4.13 2.72
CA GLY A 6 20.54 4.61 2.67
C GLY A 6 21.36 4.31 3.92
N GLN A 7 20.77 3.70 4.96
CA GLN A 7 21.47 3.35 6.19
C GLN A 7 22.19 2.02 6.06
N THR A 8 23.32 1.90 6.75
CA THR A 8 24.05 0.65 6.93
C THR A 8 23.92 0.16 8.37
N THR A 9 23.97 -1.16 8.53
CA THR A 9 24.10 -1.80 9.84
C THR A 9 25.50 -1.56 10.40
N ARG A 10 25.71 -1.84 11.70
CA ARG A 10 27.06 -1.81 12.32
C ARG A 10 28.08 -2.72 11.62
N ARG A 11 27.61 -3.68 10.81
CA ARG A 11 28.43 -4.61 10.02
C ARG A 11 28.62 -4.20 8.55
N GLY A 12 28.18 -3.00 8.16
CA GLY A 12 28.33 -2.48 6.80
C GLY A 12 27.26 -2.91 5.80
N TYR A 13 26.35 -3.83 6.15
CA TYR A 13 25.27 -4.24 5.25
C TYR A 13 24.17 -3.18 5.12
N PRO A 14 23.51 -3.04 3.95
CA PRO A 14 22.32 -2.20 3.80
C PRO A 14 21.25 -2.55 4.83
N LYS A 15 20.62 -1.53 5.41
CA LYS A 15 19.55 -1.67 6.42
C LYS A 15 18.22 -1.20 5.85
N PRO A 16 17.61 -1.95 4.90
CA PRO A 16 16.31 -1.58 4.39
C PRO A 16 15.26 -1.69 5.50
N GLN A 17 14.29 -0.78 5.48
CA GLN A 17 13.21 -0.81 6.46
C GLN A 17 12.05 -1.60 5.90
N ARG A 18 11.59 -2.60 6.67
CA ARG A 18 10.36 -3.30 6.34
C ARG A 18 9.17 -2.34 6.43
N ARG A 19 8.29 -2.46 5.46
CA ARG A 19 6.96 -1.83 5.46
C ARG A 19 5.90 -2.86 5.13
N ARG A 20 4.70 -2.57 5.61
CA ARG A 20 3.50 -3.39 5.44
C ARG A 20 2.38 -2.43 5.06
N LEU A 21 1.71 -2.75 3.96
CA LEU A 21 0.40 -2.19 3.63
C LEU A 21 -0.65 -2.91 4.46
N ASP A 22 -1.68 -2.19 4.91
CA ASP A 22 -2.77 -2.80 5.66
C ASP A 22 -3.51 -3.84 4.83
N LEU A 23 -3.76 -3.55 3.55
CA LEU A 23 -4.35 -4.48 2.60
C LEU A 23 -3.66 -4.39 1.23
N VAL A 24 -3.40 -5.56 0.66
CA VAL A 24 -3.01 -5.71 -0.75
C VAL A 24 -3.93 -6.70 -1.41
N ALA A 25 -4.59 -6.30 -2.49
CA ALA A 25 -5.39 -7.17 -3.33
C ALA A 25 -4.70 -7.38 -4.68
N LEU A 26 -4.66 -8.63 -5.12
CA LEU A 26 -4.18 -9.02 -6.44
C LEU A 26 -5.40 -9.36 -7.29
N VAL A 27 -5.72 -8.50 -8.25
CA VAL A 27 -6.94 -8.63 -9.06
C VAL A 27 -6.58 -8.91 -10.50
N ARG A 28 -7.19 -9.97 -11.06
CA ARG A 28 -7.05 -10.26 -12.48
C ARG A 28 -8.20 -9.58 -13.23
N LEU A 29 -7.91 -8.50 -13.97
CA LEU A 29 -8.95 -7.71 -14.66
C LEU A 29 -9.75 -8.50 -15.69
N ASN A 30 -9.13 -9.51 -16.32
CA ASN A 30 -9.80 -10.44 -17.21
C ASN A 30 -9.06 -11.78 -17.24
N TYR A 31 -9.68 -12.81 -17.81
CA TYR A 31 -9.13 -14.17 -17.79
C TYR A 31 -7.82 -14.36 -18.59
N ARG A 32 -7.47 -13.40 -19.45
CA ARG A 32 -6.26 -13.42 -20.29
C ARG A 32 -5.12 -12.58 -19.73
N ALA A 33 -5.34 -11.82 -18.66
CA ALA A 33 -4.31 -10.98 -18.07
C ALA A 33 -3.21 -11.86 -17.46
N TRP A 34 -1.99 -11.70 -17.97
CA TRP A 34 -0.81 -12.46 -17.54
C TRP A 34 -0.28 -12.00 -16.17
N GLN A 35 -0.55 -10.76 -15.78
CA GLN A 35 -0.15 -10.20 -14.50
C GLN A 35 -1.38 -9.65 -13.77
N PRO A 36 -1.46 -9.83 -12.44
CA PRO A 36 -2.51 -9.20 -11.64
C PRO A 36 -2.26 -7.68 -11.56
N VAL A 37 -3.35 -6.93 -11.43
CA VAL A 37 -3.34 -5.56 -10.92
C VAL A 37 -3.13 -5.62 -9.42
N ILE A 38 -2.19 -4.83 -8.93
CA ILE A 38 -1.86 -4.69 -7.51
C ILE A 38 -2.62 -3.50 -6.96
N ILE A 39 -3.56 -3.75 -6.07
CA ILE A 39 -4.32 -2.71 -5.37
C ILE A 39 -3.82 -2.63 -3.93
N GLY A 40 -3.23 -1.50 -3.55
CA GLY A 40 -2.88 -1.20 -2.16
C GLY A 40 -3.97 -0.36 -1.50
N ILE A 41 -4.32 -0.70 -0.27
CA ILE A 41 -5.24 0.10 0.56
C ILE A 41 -4.59 0.29 1.92
N GLU A 42 -4.40 1.56 2.32
CA GLU A 42 -3.94 1.91 3.66
C GLU A 42 -5.09 2.53 4.47
N ILE A 43 -5.29 2.07 5.69
CA ILE A 43 -6.42 2.47 6.53
C ILE A 43 -5.93 3.45 7.60
N LYS A 44 -6.55 4.63 7.65
CA LYS A 44 -6.27 5.65 8.67
C LYS A 44 -7.48 5.85 9.56
N ALA A 45 -7.43 5.28 10.76
CA ALA A 45 -8.55 5.24 11.69
C ALA A 45 -8.77 6.55 12.46
N SER A 46 -7.80 7.46 12.43
CA SER A 46 -7.87 8.75 13.13
C SER A 46 -7.14 9.85 12.36
N GLN A 47 -7.46 11.12 12.67
CA GLN A 47 -6.76 12.26 12.09
C GLN A 47 -5.26 12.24 12.44
N TYR A 48 -4.90 11.80 13.66
CA TYR A 48 -3.49 11.70 14.06
C TYR A 48 -2.74 10.69 13.20
N ASP A 49 -3.30 9.50 12.98
CA ASP A 49 -2.72 8.46 12.12
C ASP A 49 -2.58 8.94 10.67
N LEU A 50 -3.61 9.62 10.15
CA LEU A 50 -3.60 10.21 8.82
C LEU A 50 -2.50 11.27 8.62
N LEU A 51 -2.31 12.17 9.59
CA LEU A 51 -1.39 13.29 9.46
C LEU A 51 0.06 12.91 9.81
N SER A 52 0.26 11.98 10.75
CA SER A 52 1.59 11.59 11.21
C SER A 52 2.32 10.62 10.29
N ASP A 53 1.61 9.93 9.38
CA ASP A 53 2.24 8.95 8.51
C ASP A 53 2.94 9.57 7.30
N ALA A 54 4.18 10.01 7.51
CA ALA A 54 5.05 10.54 6.46
C ALA A 54 5.52 9.47 5.44
N LYS A 55 5.18 8.19 5.62
CA LYS A 55 5.67 7.09 4.76
C LYS A 55 4.67 6.70 3.69
N LEU A 56 3.44 7.21 3.71
CA LEU A 56 2.40 6.88 2.72
C LEU A 56 2.89 6.98 1.26
N PRO A 57 3.61 8.04 0.83
CA PRO A 57 4.07 8.15 -0.56
C PRO A 57 5.03 7.03 -0.98
N GLN A 58 5.69 6.37 -0.02
CA GLN A 58 6.64 5.28 -0.27
C GLN A 58 5.96 4.00 -0.79
N TYR A 59 4.63 3.89 -0.64
CA TYR A 59 3.84 2.76 -1.11
C TYR A 59 3.38 2.86 -2.56
N LEU A 60 3.19 4.09 -3.06
CA LEU A 60 2.69 4.35 -4.42
C LEU A 60 3.47 3.57 -5.49
N PRO A 61 4.82 3.53 -5.46
CA PRO A 61 5.57 2.87 -6.52
C PRO A 61 5.45 1.34 -6.57
N TYR A 62 4.70 0.74 -5.64
CA TYR A 62 4.50 -0.70 -5.55
C TYR A 62 3.08 -1.14 -5.96
N CYS A 63 2.17 -0.20 -6.19
CA CYS A 63 0.76 -0.48 -6.47
C CYS A 63 0.39 0.04 -7.87
N ASP A 64 -0.42 -0.72 -8.60
CA ASP A 64 -1.06 -0.23 -9.83
C ASP A 64 -2.17 0.80 -9.50
N LEU A 65 -2.91 0.53 -8.42
CA LEU A 65 -3.94 1.40 -7.86
C LEU A 65 -3.71 1.52 -6.36
N PHE A 66 -3.77 2.72 -5.82
CA PHE A 66 -3.57 2.96 -4.39
C PHE A 66 -4.74 3.75 -3.81
N PHE A 67 -5.30 3.26 -2.71
CA PHE A 67 -6.37 3.92 -1.97
C PHE A 67 -5.92 4.26 -0.55
N LEU A 68 -6.27 5.47 -0.14
CA LEU A 68 -6.40 5.80 1.26
C LEU A 68 -7.83 5.47 1.70
N ALA A 69 -7.98 4.73 2.79
CA ALA A 69 -9.26 4.48 3.44
C ALA A 69 -9.33 5.21 4.78
N ALA A 70 -10.41 5.94 5.02
CA ALA A 70 -10.61 6.69 6.26
C ALA A 70 -12.09 6.70 6.68
N PRO A 71 -12.40 6.90 7.97
CA PRO A 71 -13.75 7.23 8.42
C PRO A 71 -14.33 8.42 7.64
N ALA A 72 -15.64 8.41 7.41
CA ALA A 72 -16.33 9.46 6.65
C ALA A 72 -16.17 10.86 7.27
N GLU A 73 -16.00 10.94 8.59
CA GLU A 73 -15.74 12.17 9.35
C GLU A 73 -14.38 12.79 9.00
N LEU A 74 -13.44 12.00 8.47
CA LEU A 74 -12.12 12.45 8.03
C LEU A 74 -12.05 12.76 6.53
N HIS A 75 -13.19 12.92 5.86
CA HIS A 75 -13.22 13.17 4.42
C HIS A 75 -12.38 14.38 4.00
N THR A 76 -12.56 15.54 4.64
CA THR A 76 -11.80 16.76 4.33
C THR A 76 -10.30 16.59 4.54
N PRO A 77 -9.81 16.19 5.74
CA PRO A 77 -8.37 16.02 5.94
C PRO A 77 -7.77 14.91 5.06
N ALA A 78 -8.54 13.87 4.71
CA ALA A 78 -8.08 12.84 3.78
C ALA A 78 -7.88 13.39 2.36
N LYS A 79 -8.78 14.24 1.87
CA LYS A 79 -8.61 14.91 0.57
C LYS A 79 -7.43 15.87 0.56
N GLU A 80 -7.26 16.64 1.62
CA GLU A 80 -6.10 17.53 1.78
C GLU A 80 -4.80 16.74 1.78
N ARG A 81 -4.76 15.61 2.50
CA ARG A 81 -3.60 14.73 2.51
C ARG A 81 -3.29 14.19 1.12
N ILE A 82 -4.30 13.68 0.41
CA ILE A 82 -4.12 13.16 -0.94
C ILE A 82 -3.57 14.25 -1.88
N ALA A 83 -4.13 15.46 -1.81
CA ALA A 83 -3.68 16.59 -2.62
C ALA A 83 -2.24 17.03 -2.31
N ALA A 84 -1.78 16.86 -1.06
CA ALA A 84 -0.46 17.26 -0.64
C ALA A 84 0.65 16.33 -1.15
N ASP A 85 0.50 15.01 -1.02
CA ASP A 85 1.61 14.08 -1.24
C ASP A 85 1.25 12.70 -1.82
N LEU A 86 -0.01 12.45 -2.20
CA LEU A 86 -0.45 11.16 -2.76
C LEU A 86 -1.04 11.31 -4.18
N PRO A 87 -0.21 11.67 -5.19
CA PRO A 87 -0.69 11.88 -6.55
C PRO A 87 -1.38 10.63 -7.11
N GLY A 88 -2.58 10.82 -7.65
CA GLY A 88 -3.37 9.72 -8.25
C GLY A 88 -3.97 8.73 -7.26
N CYS A 89 -3.89 9.00 -5.95
CA CYS A 89 -4.49 8.15 -4.92
C CYS A 89 -6.04 8.25 -4.95
N GLY A 90 -6.71 7.11 -4.81
CA GLY A 90 -8.15 7.03 -4.59
C GLY A 90 -8.51 7.21 -3.12
N LEU A 91 -9.77 7.52 -2.85
CA LEU A 91 -10.29 7.68 -1.48
C LEU A 91 -11.49 6.77 -1.27
N VAL A 92 -11.40 5.96 -0.22
CA VAL A 92 -12.50 5.17 0.32
C VAL A 92 -12.94 5.77 1.65
N LEU A 93 -14.22 6.09 1.77
CA LEU A 93 -14.81 6.48 3.05
C LEU A 93 -15.55 5.31 3.68
N ILE A 94 -15.32 5.11 4.97
CA ILE A 94 -15.98 4.09 5.78
C ILE A 94 -16.98 4.81 6.68
N TYR A 95 -18.26 4.46 6.53
CA TYR A 95 -19.35 5.05 7.30
C TYR A 95 -19.63 4.26 8.59
N ALA A 96 -20.37 4.87 9.52
CA ALA A 96 -20.69 4.27 10.82
C ALA A 96 -21.46 2.94 10.73
N ASP A 97 -22.18 2.71 9.62
CA ASP A 97 -22.88 1.46 9.31
C ASP A 97 -21.97 0.38 8.68
N HIS A 98 -20.65 0.60 8.70
CA HIS A 98 -19.62 -0.26 8.10
C HIS A 98 -19.68 -0.36 6.57
N ILE A 99 -20.44 0.51 5.90
CA ILE A 99 -20.40 0.60 4.45
C ILE A 99 -19.15 1.37 4.03
N ALA A 100 -18.37 0.78 3.12
CA ALA A 100 -17.27 1.45 2.45
C ALA A 100 -17.71 1.96 1.07
N ARG A 101 -17.41 3.23 0.75
CA ARG A 101 -17.68 3.82 -0.56
C ARG A 101 -16.43 4.45 -1.14
N ILE A 102 -16.18 4.17 -2.42
CA ILE A 102 -15.17 4.87 -3.18
C ILE A 102 -15.74 6.25 -3.56
N VAL A 103 -15.13 7.31 -3.05
CA VAL A 103 -15.53 8.70 -3.35
C VAL A 103 -14.56 9.42 -4.28
N GLN A 104 -13.37 8.83 -4.49
CA GLN A 104 -12.40 9.26 -5.48
C GLN A 104 -11.75 8.03 -6.09
N LEU A 105 -11.81 7.91 -7.42
CA LEU A 105 -11.13 6.84 -8.14
C LEU A 105 -9.62 7.11 -8.22
N PRO A 106 -8.77 6.08 -8.05
CA PRO A 106 -7.34 6.21 -8.26
C PRO A 106 -7.00 6.27 -9.75
N ALA A 107 -5.83 6.82 -10.06
CA ALA A 107 -5.22 6.69 -11.36
C ALA A 107 -4.48 5.34 -11.46
N LEU A 108 -4.54 4.71 -12.64
CA LEU A 108 -3.72 3.53 -12.94
C LEU A 108 -2.28 3.96 -13.20
N VAL A 109 -1.38 3.64 -12.27
CA VAL A 109 0.05 3.96 -12.37
C VAL A 109 0.83 2.66 -12.20
N PRO A 110 1.19 1.98 -13.29
CA PRO A 110 1.90 0.71 -13.19
C PRO A 110 3.24 0.86 -12.45
N PRO A 111 3.53 0.02 -11.45
CA PRO A 111 4.82 -0.01 -10.79
C PRO A 111 5.90 -0.50 -11.77
N ASP A 112 7.15 -0.10 -11.53
CA ASP A 112 8.28 -0.66 -12.27
C ASP A 112 8.43 -2.18 -12.02
N HIS A 113 9.08 -2.86 -12.95
CA HIS A 113 9.22 -4.32 -12.91
C HIS A 113 9.92 -4.83 -11.63
N THR A 114 10.89 -4.08 -11.11
CA THR A 114 11.65 -4.46 -9.91
C THR A 114 10.73 -4.39 -8.68
N ARG A 115 10.04 -3.27 -8.47
CA ARG A 115 9.13 -3.10 -7.32
C ARG A 115 7.95 -4.06 -7.36
N ARG A 116 7.41 -4.33 -8.56
CA ARG A 116 6.38 -5.36 -8.77
C ARG A 116 6.89 -6.74 -8.34
N ALA A 117 8.07 -7.15 -8.82
CA ALA A 117 8.66 -8.43 -8.48
C ALA A 117 8.97 -8.54 -6.97
N GLU A 118 9.48 -7.47 -6.35
CA GLU A 118 9.72 -7.42 -4.90
C GLU A 118 8.45 -7.64 -4.08
N LEU A 119 7.36 -6.93 -4.42
CA LEU A 119 6.10 -7.06 -3.68
C LEU A 119 5.48 -8.45 -3.89
N LEU A 120 5.39 -8.92 -5.13
CA LEU A 120 4.84 -10.25 -5.42
C LEU A 120 5.70 -11.36 -4.79
N GLY A 121 7.02 -11.24 -4.81
CA GLY A 121 7.92 -12.16 -4.13
C GLY A 121 7.69 -12.19 -2.62
N GLU A 122 7.54 -11.02 -1.98
CA GLU A 122 7.23 -10.96 -0.54
C GLU A 122 5.84 -11.52 -0.22
N LEU A 123 4.83 -11.31 -1.06
CA LEU A 123 3.47 -11.83 -0.85
C LEU A 123 3.37 -13.34 -1.07
N LEU A 124 4.04 -13.88 -2.09
CA LEU A 124 3.87 -15.29 -2.50
C LEU A 124 4.89 -16.22 -1.85
N MET A 125 6.14 -15.78 -1.64
CA MET A 125 7.23 -16.66 -1.19
C MET A 125 7.43 -16.64 0.32
N HIS A 126 7.09 -15.54 0.99
CA HIS A 126 7.29 -15.39 2.43
C HIS A 126 6.04 -15.69 3.28
N GLN A 127 4.93 -16.08 2.66
CA GLN A 127 3.78 -16.65 3.37
C GLN A 127 4.03 -18.10 3.83
N PHE A 128 4.90 -18.85 3.15
CA PHE A 128 5.15 -20.26 3.44
C PHE A 128 6.23 -20.54 4.49
N THR A 129 7.02 -19.54 4.91
CA THR A 129 8.09 -19.73 5.91
C THR A 129 7.64 -19.50 7.36
N ARG A 130 6.32 -19.37 7.61
CA ARG A 130 5.76 -19.18 8.97
C ARG A 130 5.13 -20.42 9.59
N ASN A 131 5.09 -21.54 8.88
CA ASN A 131 4.81 -22.83 9.52
C ASN A 131 6.16 -23.45 9.90
N GLY A 132 6.44 -23.48 11.19
CA GLY A 132 7.66 -24.05 11.76
C GLY A 132 7.72 -25.57 11.64
N GLU A 133 7.90 -26.06 10.42
CA GLU A 133 8.41 -27.40 10.17
C GLU A 133 9.76 -27.25 9.46
N ASN A 134 10.82 -27.39 10.24
CA ASN A 134 12.14 -27.71 9.72
C ASN A 134 12.10 -29.15 9.17
N PRO A 135 12.67 -29.44 7.98
CA PRO A 135 13.13 -30.79 7.70
C PRO A 135 14.29 -31.20 8.63
#